data_AF-A0A6J6ID27-F1
#
_entry.id   AF-A0A6J6ID27-F1
#
_cell.length_a   1.000
_cell.length_b   1.000
_cell.length_c   1.000
_cell.angle_alpha   90.00
_cell.angle_beta   90.00
_cell.angle_gamma   90.00
#
_symmetry.space_group_name_H-M   'P 1'
#
loop_
_entity.id
_entity.type
_entity.pdbx_description
1 polymer ?
#
loop_
_entity_poly.entity_id
_entity_poly.type
_entity_poly.pdbx_seq_one_letter_code
_entity_poly.pdbx_strand_id
1 'polypeptide(L)'
;MINLGMLFIVIGMVACGFWVWKRKIWNQRWLLWILVSSVVLTEIATASGWWTAEFSRQPWIVWQVLRTADAYSPNVSFGQVVFSIAMFIVLYIIVFVVFIRLLDRRIKEGPPPPTDPDETASLPDSFGEIFRRRSRVSSGGD
;
A
#
# COMPACT_ATOMS: atom_id res chain seq x y z
N MET A 1 0.61 11.30 9.90
CA MET A 1 -0.48 11.02 8.93
C MET A 1 -0.68 12.17 7.94
N ILE A 2 -1.13 13.36 8.36
CA ILE A 2 -1.52 14.46 7.44
C ILE A 2 -0.36 14.91 6.53
N ASN A 3 0.82 15.21 7.09
CA ASN A 3 1.98 15.63 6.30
C ASN A 3 2.46 14.55 5.31
N LEU A 4 2.38 13.27 5.71
CA LEU A 4 2.71 12.14 4.82
C LEU A 4 1.66 11.98 3.71
N GLY A 5 0.38 12.19 4.02
CA GLY A 5 -0.70 12.20 3.02
C GLY A 5 -0.49 13.29 1.97
N MET A 6 -0.19 14.52 2.40
CA MET A 6 0.14 15.62 1.49
C MET A 6 1.40 15.31 0.65
N LEU A 7 2.41 14.69 1.25
CA LEU A 7 3.62 14.26 0.55
C LEU A 7 3.29 13.26 -0.58
N PHE A 8 2.41 12.29 -0.34
CA PHE A 8 2.01 11.31 -1.38
C PHE A 8 1.28 11.98 -2.55
N ILE A 9 0.45 12.98 -2.28
CA ILE A 9 -0.22 13.75 -3.32
C ILE A 9 0.81 14.49 -4.18
N VAL A 10 1.82 15.12 -3.56
CA VAL A 10 2.90 15.80 -4.27
C VAL A 10 3.72 14.81 -5.10
N ILE A 11 4.10 13.66 -4.55
CA ILE A 11 4.83 12.60 -5.27
C ILE A 11 4.02 12.14 -6.49
N GLY A 12 2.71 11.91 -6.32
CA GLY A 12 1.81 11.52 -7.40
C GLY A 12 1.68 12.59 -8.49
N MET A 13 1.55 13.87 -8.10
CA MET A 13 1.51 14.99 -9.04
C MET A 13 2.81 15.13 -9.84
N VAL A 14 3.97 15.00 -9.19
CA VAL A 14 5.28 15.05 -9.85
C VAL A 14 5.44 13.86 -10.81
N ALA A 15 5.08 12.65 -10.39
CA ALA A 15 5.15 11.47 -11.25
C ALA A 15 4.23 11.59 -12.47
N CYS A 16 2.99 12.07 -12.28
CA CYS A 16 2.03 12.30 -13.35
C CYS A 16 2.51 13.41 -14.32
N GLY A 17 3.03 14.52 -13.79
CA GLY A 17 3.60 15.59 -14.60
C GLY A 17 4.78 15.12 -15.46
N PHE A 18 5.68 14.31 -14.88
CA PHE A 18 6.79 13.69 -15.63
C PHE A 18 6.31 12.72 -16.71
N TRP A 19 5.24 11.97 -16.45
CA TRP A 19 4.64 11.07 -17.44
C TRP A 19 4.08 11.83 -18.64
N VAL A 20 3.32 12.90 -18.38
CA VAL A 20 2.69 13.72 -19.42
C VAL A 20 3.73 14.49 -20.25
N TRP A 21 4.75 15.07 -19.62
CA TRP A 21 5.74 15.90 -20.34
C TRP A 21 6.89 15.15 -20.99
N LYS A 22 7.37 14.05 -20.40
CA LYS A 22 8.61 13.40 -20.86
C LYS A 22 8.38 11.98 -21.39
N ARG A 23 7.18 11.39 -21.21
CA ARG A 23 6.80 10.00 -21.58
C ARG A 23 7.77 8.90 -21.15
N LYS A 24 8.81 9.20 -20.36
CA LYS A 24 9.88 8.28 -19.94
C LYS A 24 10.20 8.49 -18.46
N ILE A 25 9.31 8.02 -17.60
CA ILE A 25 9.53 7.94 -16.14
C ILE A 25 10.68 6.98 -15.83
N TRP A 26 10.81 5.93 -16.65
CA TRP A 26 11.76 4.82 -16.51
C TRP A 26 13.24 5.24 -16.48
N ASN A 27 13.59 6.41 -17.02
CA ASN A 27 14.98 6.86 -17.08
C ASN A 27 15.43 7.60 -15.80
N GLN A 28 14.50 7.96 -14.92
CA GLN A 28 14.76 8.78 -13.74
C GLN A 28 14.85 7.90 -12.48
N ARG A 29 16.05 7.35 -12.22
CA ARG A 29 16.30 6.43 -11.09
C ARG A 29 15.90 7.00 -9.72
N TRP A 30 16.12 8.30 -9.50
CA TRP A 30 15.76 8.96 -8.24
C TRP A 30 14.24 8.96 -7.99
N LEU A 31 13.45 9.20 -9.04
CA LEU A 31 11.99 9.19 -8.96
C LEU A 31 11.46 7.78 -8.68
N LEU A 32 12.06 6.75 -9.30
CA LEU A 32 11.72 5.35 -9.04
C LEU A 32 12.01 4.96 -7.58
N TRP A 33 13.14 5.40 -7.02
CA TRP A 33 13.45 5.17 -5.60
C TRP A 33 12.46 5.85 -4.64
N ILE A 34 11.99 7.05 -4.98
CA ILE A 34 10.94 7.74 -4.20
C ILE A 34 9.64 6.94 -4.24
N LEU A 35 9.24 6.44 -5.41
CA LEU A 35 8.03 5.63 -5.58
C LEU A 35 8.14 4.31 -4.80
N VAL A 36 9.28 3.63 -4.82
CA VAL A 36 9.50 2.43 -4.00
C VAL A 36 9.42 2.74 -2.50
N SER A 37 10.05 3.84 -2.07
CA SER A 37 10.03 4.26 -0.66
C SER A 37 8.64 4.66 -0.17
N SER A 38 7.75 5.11 -1.08
CA SER A 38 6.38 5.49 -0.74
C SER A 38 5.56 4.35 -0.16
N VAL A 39 5.86 3.09 -0.50
CA VAL A 39 5.20 1.91 0.07
C VAL A 39 5.41 1.84 1.58
N VAL A 40 6.67 1.96 2.03
CA VAL A 40 7.01 1.92 3.46
C VAL A 40 6.45 3.14 4.19
N LEU A 41 6.54 4.32 3.56
CA LEU A 41 5.98 5.54 4.14
C LEU A 41 4.47 5.46 4.33
N THR A 42 3.75 4.76 3.45
CA THR A 42 2.30 4.59 3.53
C THR A 42 1.92 3.79 4.77
N GLU A 43 2.63 2.70 5.06
CA GLU A 43 2.44 1.92 6.29
C GLU A 43 2.67 2.76 7.55
N ILE A 44 3.72 3.58 7.56
CA ILE A 44 4.00 4.49 8.68
C ILE A 44 2.90 5.54 8.85
N ALA A 45 2.39 6.08 7.74
CA ALA A 45 1.32 7.07 7.77
C ALA A 45 0.03 6.48 8.36
N THR A 46 -0.31 5.24 7.98
CA THR A 46 -1.45 4.48 8.48
C THR A 46 -1.31 4.17 9.96
N ALA A 47 -0.16 3.63 10.39
CA ALA A 47 0.12 3.35 11.80
C ALA A 47 0.03 4.61 12.66
N SER A 48 0.57 5.72 12.17
CA SER A 48 0.48 7.02 12.85
C SER A 48 -0.98 7.50 12.98
N GLY A 49 -1.81 7.27 11.96
CA GLY A 49 -3.24 7.63 12.00
C GLY A 49 -3.99 6.88 13.10
N TRP A 50 -3.76 5.56 13.17
CA TRP A 50 -4.31 4.71 14.23
C TRP A 50 -3.82 5.10 15.61
N TRP A 51 -2.53 5.40 15.76
CA TRP A 51 -2.01 5.92 17.02
C TRP A 51 -2.69 7.21 17.45
N THR A 52 -2.81 8.21 16.58
CA THR A 52 -3.49 9.45 16.93
C THR A 52 -4.93 9.18 17.37
N ALA A 53 -5.67 8.33 16.64
CA ALA A 53 -7.05 7.99 16.99
C ALA A 53 -7.14 7.31 18.36
N GLU A 54 -6.27 6.32 18.62
CA GLU A 54 -6.33 5.51 19.82
C GLU A 54 -5.83 6.24 21.08
N PHE A 55 -4.76 7.03 20.94
CA PHE A 55 -4.25 7.87 22.03
C PHE A 55 -5.18 9.05 22.31
N SER A 56 -5.90 9.57 21.32
CA SER A 56 -6.85 10.69 21.55
C SER A 56 -8.04 10.30 22.42
N ARG A 57 -8.36 9.00 22.47
CA ARG A 57 -9.46 8.43 23.26
C ARG A 57 -9.06 8.12 24.70
N GLN A 58 -7.77 8.02 25.01
CA GLN A 58 -7.28 7.86 26.39
C GLN A 58 -7.76 9.06 27.25
N PRO A 59 -8.24 8.85 28.50
CA PRO A 59 -8.18 7.63 29.31
C PRO A 59 -9.40 6.69 29.19
N TRP A 60 -10.28 6.92 28.22
CA TRP A 60 -11.55 6.19 28.11
C TRP A 60 -11.46 5.05 27.08
N ILE A 61 -12.16 3.95 27.31
CA ILE A 61 -12.43 2.93 26.26
C ILE A 61 -13.78 3.24 25.63
N VAL A 62 -14.80 3.44 26.47
CA VAL A 62 -16.09 3.96 26.07
C VAL A 62 -16.23 5.33 26.69
N TRP A 63 -16.47 6.33 25.86
CA TRP A 63 -16.48 7.74 26.27
C TRP A 63 -17.39 7.96 27.48
N GLN A 64 -16.83 8.49 28.57
CA GLN A 64 -17.51 8.74 29.85
C GLN A 64 -18.17 7.53 30.55
N VAL A 65 -18.04 6.31 30.01
CA VAL A 65 -18.68 5.10 30.57
C VAL A 65 -17.65 4.16 31.19
N LEU A 66 -16.56 3.88 30.48
CA LEU A 66 -15.55 2.90 30.93
C LEU A 66 -14.14 3.46 30.75
N ARG A 67 -13.37 3.49 31.84
CA ARG A 67 -11.97 3.90 31.81
C ARG A 67 -11.08 2.73 31.43
N THR A 68 -9.95 3.04 30.80
CA THR A 68 -8.91 2.07 30.45
C THR A 68 -8.33 1.36 31.66
N ALA A 69 -8.15 2.07 32.78
CA ALA A 69 -7.62 1.52 34.03
C ALA A 69 -8.54 0.45 34.66
N ASP A 70 -9.85 0.52 34.41
CA ASP A 70 -10.84 -0.38 35.02
C ASP A 70 -11.20 -1.57 34.10
N ALA A 71 -10.58 -1.65 32.92
CA ALA A 71 -10.97 -2.57 31.85
C ALA A 71 -10.02 -3.77 31.67
N TYR A 72 -9.22 -4.10 32.68
CA TYR A 72 -8.40 -5.31 32.66
C TYR A 72 -9.16 -6.51 33.23
N SER A 73 -8.80 -7.72 32.78
CA SER A 73 -9.40 -8.95 33.30
C SER A 73 -8.77 -9.33 34.65
N PRO A 74 -9.54 -9.42 35.75
CA PRO A 74 -9.01 -9.73 37.07
C PRO A 74 -8.52 -11.18 37.21
N ASN A 75 -8.96 -12.08 36.31
CA ASN A 75 -8.67 -13.51 36.38
C ASN A 75 -7.39 -13.91 35.63
N VAL A 76 -6.71 -12.98 34.97
CA VAL A 76 -5.51 -13.27 34.16
C VAL A 76 -4.28 -12.79 34.90
N SER A 77 -3.35 -13.71 35.15
CA SER A 77 -2.08 -13.38 35.79
C SER A 77 -1.17 -12.58 34.85
N PHE A 78 -0.30 -11.74 35.41
CA PHE A 78 0.69 -10.98 34.65
C PHE A 78 1.57 -11.88 33.76
N GLY A 79 1.96 -13.06 34.26
CA GLY A 79 2.76 -14.03 33.50
C GLY A 79 2.06 -14.55 32.24
N GLN A 80 0.74 -14.79 32.30
CA GLN A 80 -0.04 -15.22 31.13
C GLN A 80 -0.12 -14.12 30.06
N VAL A 81 -0.26 -12.86 30.48
CA VAL A 81 -0.30 -11.71 29.55
C VAL A 81 1.05 -11.57 28.85
N VAL A 82 2.15 -11.55 29.59
CA VAL A 82 3.50 -11.42 29.01
C VAL A 82 3.81 -12.59 28.07
N PHE A 83 3.48 -13.82 28.48
CA PHE A 83 3.70 -15.00 27.65
C PHE A 83 2.91 -14.94 26.33
N SER A 84 1.62 -14.58 26.39
CA SER A 84 0.79 -14.47 25.19
C SER A 84 1.25 -13.35 24.26
N ILE A 85 1.61 -12.17 24.78
CA ILE A 85 2.19 -11.07 23.99
C ILE A 85 3.49 -11.52 23.33
N ALA A 86 4.40 -12.16 24.06
CA ALA A 86 5.65 -12.67 23.51
C ALA A 86 5.39 -13.69 22.38
N MET A 87 4.46 -14.61 22.59
CA MET A 87 4.05 -15.59 21.58
C MET A 87 3.51 -14.91 20.31
N PHE A 88 2.62 -13.92 20.45
CA PHE A 88 2.09 -13.17 19.30
C PHE A 88 3.16 -12.36 18.58
N ILE A 89 4.09 -11.73 19.30
CA ILE A 89 5.22 -11.01 18.70
C ILE A 89 6.06 -11.97 17.85
N VAL A 90 6.44 -13.12 18.40
CA VAL A 90 7.23 -14.13 17.66
C VAL A 90 6.47 -14.59 16.43
N LEU A 91 5.18 -14.90 16.56
CA LEU A 91 4.34 -15.35 15.46
C LEU A 91 4.26 -14.30 14.35
N TYR A 92 4.03 -13.02 14.68
CA TYR A 92 3.99 -11.95 13.70
C TYR A 92 5.33 -11.69 13.03
N ILE A 93 6.45 -11.84 13.74
CA ILE A 93 7.79 -11.76 13.13
C ILE A 93 7.98 -12.87 12.10
N ILE A 94 7.58 -14.11 12.42
CA ILE A 94 7.69 -15.24 11.48
C ILE A 94 6.86 -14.96 10.22
N VAL A 95 5.59 -14.57 10.39
CA VAL A 95 4.70 -14.23 9.26
C VAL A 95 5.27 -13.09 8.43
N PHE A 96 5.79 -12.04 9.08
CA PHE A 96 6.40 -10.90 8.40
C PHE A 96 7.63 -11.31 7.57
N VAL A 97 8.52 -12.14 8.11
CA VAL A 97 9.70 -12.63 7.38
C VAL A 97 9.29 -13.50 6.18
N VAL A 98 8.29 -14.36 6.35
CA VAL A 98 7.75 -15.17 5.25
C VAL A 98 7.16 -14.26 4.17
N PHE A 99 6.38 -13.25 4.56
CA PHE A 99 5.80 -12.28 3.64
C PHE A 99 6.87 -11.55 2.82
N ILE A 100 7.91 -11.01 3.47
CA ILE A 100 9.00 -10.32 2.77
C ILE A 100 9.74 -11.27 1.81
N ARG A 101 9.98 -12.53 2.20
CA ARG A 101 10.59 -13.52 1.30
C ARG A 101 9.73 -13.84 0.10
N LEU A 102 8.42 -14.00 0.29
CA LEU A 102 7.50 -14.26 -0.81
C LEU A 102 7.40 -13.05 -1.74
N LEU A 103 7.35 -11.84 -1.18
CA LEU A 103 7.31 -10.60 -1.94
C LEU A 103 8.58 -10.41 -2.77
N ASP A 104 9.76 -10.60 -2.19
CA ASP A 104 11.05 -10.53 -2.92
C ASP A 104 11.13 -11.59 -4.02
N ARG A 105 10.71 -12.83 -3.74
CA ARG A 105 10.67 -13.89 -4.74
C ARG A 105 9.76 -13.52 -5.91
N ARG A 106 8.56 -13.01 -5.64
CA ARG A 106 7.59 -12.62 -6.69
C ARG A 106 8.04 -11.42 -7.50
N ILE A 107 8.68 -10.43 -6.87
CA ILE A 107 9.24 -9.28 -7.58
C ILE A 107 10.37 -9.73 -8.52
N LYS A 108 11.21 -10.68 -8.11
CA LYS A 108 12.31 -11.21 -8.93
C LYS A 108 11.86 -12.14 -10.05
N GLU A 109 10.81 -12.94 -9.82
CA GLU A 109 10.25 -13.83 -10.85
C GLU A 109 9.72 -13.04 -12.06
N GLY A 110 9.22 -11.82 -11.85
CA GLY A 110 8.67 -10.98 -12.91
C GLY A 110 7.38 -11.55 -13.52
N PRO A 111 6.69 -10.78 -14.40
CA PRO A 111 5.54 -11.30 -15.12
C PRO A 111 5.96 -12.42 -16.08
N PRO A 112 5.17 -13.50 -16.22
CA PRO A 112 5.46 -14.55 -17.17
C PRO A 112 5.51 -13.97 -18.60
N PRO A 113 6.36 -14.51 -19.49
CA PRO A 113 6.38 -14.10 -20.87
C PRO A 113 4.99 -14.33 -21.50
N PRO A 114 4.57 -13.48 -22.44
CA PRO A 114 3.26 -13.63 -23.07
C PRO A 114 3.13 -15.00 -23.72
N THR A 115 2.03 -15.70 -23.44
CA THR A 115 1.75 -17.04 -23.95
C THR A 115 1.53 -17.04 -25.47
N ASP A 116 1.10 -15.91 -26.04
CA ASP A 116 0.83 -15.75 -27.46
C ASP A 116 1.27 -14.35 -27.96
N PRO A 117 2.21 -14.24 -28.92
CA PRO A 117 2.67 -12.95 -29.45
C PRO A 117 1.53 -12.11 -30.06
N ASP A 118 0.53 -12.76 -30.67
CA ASP A 118 -0.57 -12.09 -31.36
C ASP A 118 -1.57 -11.44 -30.39
N GLU A 119 -1.70 -11.96 -29.17
CA GLU A 119 -2.53 -11.35 -28.12
C GLU A 119 -1.93 -10.02 -27.64
N THR A 120 -0.60 -9.95 -27.47
CA THR A 120 0.07 -8.72 -27.03
C THR A 120 0.13 -7.64 -28.09
N ALA A 121 0.24 -8.00 -29.38
CA ALA A 121 0.17 -7.05 -30.48
C ALA A 121 -1.22 -6.41 -30.64
N SER A 122 -2.26 -7.03 -30.07
CA SER A 122 -3.63 -6.52 -30.07
C SER A 122 -3.94 -5.55 -28.92
N LEU A 123 -3.08 -5.53 -27.89
CA LEU A 123 -3.25 -4.66 -26.75
C LEU A 123 -2.78 -3.24 -27.11
N PRO A 124 -3.62 -2.21 -26.87
CA PRO A 124 -3.25 -0.84 -27.16
C PRO A 124 -2.09 -0.40 -26.26
N ASP A 125 -0.98 -0.04 -26.88
CA ASP A 125 0.24 0.41 -26.20
C ASP A 125 0.05 1.77 -25.49
N SER A 126 -1.08 2.43 -25.76
CA SER A 126 -1.43 3.73 -25.19
C SER A 126 -2.93 3.90 -24.99
N PHE A 127 -3.32 4.58 -23.91
CA PHE A 127 -4.70 5.01 -23.67
C PHE A 127 -5.31 5.76 -24.86
N GLY A 128 -4.49 6.48 -25.64
CA GLY A 128 -4.96 7.15 -26.85
C GLY A 128 -5.52 6.19 -27.90
N GLU A 129 -4.95 4.99 -28.04
CA GLU A 129 -5.41 3.98 -28.99
C GLU A 129 -6.72 3.33 -28.54
N ILE A 130 -6.90 3.14 -27.23
CA ILE A 130 -8.16 2.66 -26.64
C ILE A 130 -9.31 3.58 -27.04
N PHE A 131 -9.16 4.89 -26.83
CA PHE A 131 -10.20 5.86 -27.14
C PHE A 131 -10.44 6.03 -28.65
N ARG A 132 -9.39 5.91 -29.47
CA ARG A 132 -9.50 6.00 -30.94
C ARG A 132 -10.15 4.77 -31.58
N ARG A 133 -10.00 3.58 -30.99
CA ARG A 133 -10.73 2.37 -31.40
C ARG A 133 -12.22 2.50 -31.11
N ARG A 134 -12.58 3.02 -29.93
CA ARG A 134 -13.98 3.20 -29.53
C ARG A 134 -14.75 4.12 -30.47
N SER A 135 -14.12 5.18 -30.97
CA SER A 135 -14.75 6.10 -31.94
C SER A 135 -14.97 5.48 -33.32
N ARG A 136 -14.14 4.51 -33.74
CA ARG A 136 -14.30 3.81 -35.04
C ARG A 136 -15.41 2.75 -35.02
N VAL A 137 -15.66 2.12 -33.87
CA VAL A 137 -16.73 1.12 -33.73
C VAL A 137 -18.11 1.78 -33.71
N SER A 138 -18.20 3.04 -33.27
CA SER A 138 -19.46 3.81 -33.25
C SER A 138 -19.90 4.33 -34.64
N SER A 139 -19.03 4.30 -35.66
CA SER A 139 -19.30 4.90 -36.98
C SER A 139 -19.41 3.86 -38.11
N GLY A 140 -19.44 2.56 -37.78
CA GLY A 140 -19.47 1.45 -38.75
C GLY A 140 -20.66 0.51 -38.59
N GLY A 141 -21.73 0.99 -37.94
CA GLY A 141 -23.01 0.28 -37.85
C GLY A 141 -24.08 1.02 -38.65
N ASP A 142 -24.02 0.84 -39.97
CA ASP A 142 -25.13 1.00 -40.92
C ASP A 142 -25.15 -0.26 -41.81
#